data_AF-A0A158QQ85-F1
#
_entry.id   AF-A0A158QQ85-F1
#
_cell.length_a   1.000
_cell.length_b   1.000
_cell.length_c   1.000
_cell.angle_alpha   90.00
_cell.angle_beta   90.00
_cell.angle_gamma   90.00
#
_symmetry.space_group_name_H-M   'P 1'
#
loop_
_entity.id
_entity.type
_entity.pdbx_description
1 polymer ?
#
loop_
_entity_poly.entity_id
_entity_poly.type
_entity_poly.pdbx_seq_one_letter_code
_entity_poly.pdbx_strand_id
1 'polypeptide(L)'
;DTPFIVAVSTGQIGYRKRTRLDHSPCCPGVHSFMVSFESLSIDFGIVISNVVNVVQNSKKNLSKQLFAEQKIYLLCKTSNASLLAVDNCQSYFYNKKVTATIEMEPPKVSVIGTVLNVSAVILICRTPSFHNAFGYICASHLLADVGVLVMFLFWAAPAAILGVSKTITLSYFGERMGQITMLFWYASIYGQLQIALNRLVAISSPLLYNSTFSTKRTVQILVAFWLLSAAHVAIYFFDDCDFVFDTKAYIWTYAGSQCGNIISFYLDFLHGTTLCCIVVLVNTISFFAIIKEAKGCVQAGCFALMILSFHFFSKFATTKWATFAVTTFVWELCHAMDGLVLTRFTLLPI
;
A
#
# COMPACT_ATOMS: atom_id res chain seq x y z
N ASP A 1 0.10 -53.10 -55.51
CA ASP A 1 -0.28 -51.94 -54.66
C ASP A 1 0.06 -50.64 -55.37
N THR A 2 -0.86 -50.27 -56.24
CA THR A 2 -1.00 -49.01 -56.97
C THR A 2 -1.46 -47.86 -56.01
N PRO A 3 -1.54 -46.57 -56.41
CA PRO A 3 -0.40 -45.65 -56.45
C PRO A 3 -0.85 -44.18 -56.08
N PHE A 4 -0.09 -43.15 -56.50
CA PHE A 4 -0.60 -41.80 -56.94
C PHE A 4 -1.19 -40.83 -55.88
N ILE A 5 -1.28 -39.49 -56.03
CA ILE A 5 -0.71 -38.39 -56.84
C ILE A 5 -1.39 -37.09 -56.33
N VAL A 6 -0.73 -35.92 -56.43
CA VAL A 6 -1.29 -34.55 -56.71
C VAL A 6 -2.30 -33.95 -55.70
N ALA A 7 -1.95 -32.91 -54.94
CA ALA A 7 -1.89 -31.47 -55.31
C ALA A 7 -3.22 -30.84 -55.76
N VAL A 8 -3.67 -29.78 -55.05
CA VAL A 8 -4.42 -28.68 -55.68
C VAL A 8 -3.95 -27.36 -55.08
N SER A 9 -3.26 -26.60 -55.92
CA SER A 9 -3.05 -25.16 -55.87
C SER A 9 -4.32 -24.44 -56.34
N THR A 10 -4.58 -23.24 -55.78
CA THR A 10 -5.11 -22.03 -56.44
C THR A 10 -5.41 -21.04 -55.29
N GLY A 11 -5.17 -19.74 -55.35
CA GLY A 11 -4.98 -18.82 -56.44
C GLY A 11 -5.61 -17.49 -56.02
N GLN A 12 -4.77 -16.50 -55.74
CA GLN A 12 -4.92 -15.06 -55.95
C GLN A 12 -6.26 -14.30 -55.76
N ILE A 13 -6.12 -13.19 -54.99
CA ILE A 13 -6.59 -11.80 -55.28
C ILE A 13 -8.10 -11.48 -55.25
N GLY A 14 -8.49 -10.48 -54.44
CA GLY A 14 -9.49 -9.48 -54.85
C GLY A 14 -10.58 -9.02 -53.85
N TYR A 15 -10.37 -7.85 -53.24
CA TYR A 15 -11.34 -6.76 -52.98
C TYR A 15 -12.72 -6.96 -52.28
N ARG A 16 -12.82 -6.38 -51.06
CA ARG A 16 -13.78 -5.32 -50.61
C ARG A 16 -15.30 -5.61 -50.49
N LYS A 17 -15.84 -5.72 -49.25
CA LYS A 17 -16.80 -4.77 -48.60
C LYS A 17 -17.46 -5.34 -47.31
N ARG A 18 -17.17 -4.65 -46.20
CA ARG A 18 -18.07 -4.13 -45.14
C ARG A 18 -19.43 -4.83 -44.91
N THR A 19 -19.56 -5.49 -43.75
CA THR A 19 -20.76 -5.40 -42.90
C THR A 19 -20.35 -5.23 -41.44
N ARG A 20 -20.86 -4.16 -40.86
CA ARG A 20 -20.78 -3.74 -39.47
C ARG A 20 -21.97 -4.39 -38.77
N LEU A 21 -21.75 -5.14 -37.69
CA LEU A 21 -22.77 -5.41 -36.68
C LEU A 21 -22.10 -5.26 -35.32
N ASP A 22 -22.55 -4.21 -34.63
CA ASP A 22 -22.21 -3.84 -33.27
C ASP A 22 -22.60 -4.94 -32.29
N HIS A 23 -21.64 -5.40 -31.50
CA HIS A 23 -21.90 -5.90 -30.16
C HIS A 23 -20.87 -5.31 -29.20
N SER A 24 -21.26 -4.22 -28.57
CA SER A 24 -20.59 -3.61 -27.43
C SER A 24 -20.60 -4.57 -26.23
N PRO A 25 -19.45 -4.90 -25.62
CA PRO A 25 -19.44 -5.32 -24.23
C PRO A 25 -19.36 -4.06 -23.36
N CYS A 26 -20.46 -3.72 -22.70
CA CYS A 26 -20.43 -2.82 -21.56
C CYS A 26 -19.50 -3.41 -20.48
N CYS A 27 -18.45 -2.66 -20.14
CA CYS A 27 -17.55 -2.86 -19.00
C CYS A 27 -16.62 -4.11 -18.99
N PRO A 28 -15.58 -4.17 -19.85
CA PRO A 28 -14.46 -5.11 -19.64
C PRO A 28 -13.50 -4.68 -18.51
N GLY A 29 -13.57 -3.43 -18.04
CA GLY A 29 -12.58 -2.85 -17.13
C GLY A 29 -12.77 -3.17 -15.65
N VAL A 30 -14.02 -3.31 -15.17
CA VAL A 30 -14.32 -3.44 -13.73
C VAL A 30 -14.05 -4.86 -13.24
N HIS A 31 -14.34 -5.89 -14.04
CA HIS A 31 -14.09 -7.28 -13.65
C HIS A 31 -12.59 -7.61 -13.57
N SER A 32 -11.76 -7.11 -14.49
CA SER A 32 -10.30 -7.30 -14.39
C SER A 32 -9.71 -6.52 -13.20
N PHE A 33 -10.18 -5.29 -12.94
CA PHE A 33 -9.71 -4.51 -11.79
C PHE A 33 -10.14 -5.14 -10.46
N MET A 34 -11.38 -5.63 -10.36
CA MET A 34 -11.96 -6.21 -9.14
C MET A 34 -11.43 -7.62 -8.85
N VAL A 35 -11.21 -8.46 -9.88
CA VAL A 35 -10.54 -9.76 -9.73
C VAL A 35 -9.05 -9.57 -9.42
N SER A 36 -8.37 -8.58 -10.01
CA SER A 36 -7.02 -8.20 -9.58
C SER A 36 -7.00 -7.60 -8.18
N PHE A 37 -8.01 -6.84 -7.75
CA PHE A 37 -8.07 -6.32 -6.38
C PHE A 37 -8.38 -7.43 -5.38
N GLU A 38 -9.27 -8.38 -5.68
CA GLU A 38 -9.55 -9.53 -4.81
C GLU A 38 -8.36 -10.48 -4.71
N SER A 39 -7.69 -10.80 -5.82
CA SER A 39 -6.45 -11.61 -5.79
C SER A 39 -5.31 -10.88 -5.08
N LEU A 40 -5.15 -9.57 -5.29
CA LEU A 40 -4.20 -8.75 -4.53
C LEU A 40 -4.61 -8.61 -3.06
N SER A 41 -5.91 -8.58 -2.73
CA SER A 41 -6.42 -8.56 -1.35
C SER A 41 -6.22 -9.90 -0.64
N ILE A 42 -6.28 -11.01 -1.38
CA ILE A 42 -6.01 -12.35 -0.88
C ILE A 42 -4.51 -12.55 -0.68
N ASP A 43 -3.67 -12.18 -1.65
CA ASP A 43 -2.20 -12.29 -1.52
C ASP A 43 -1.63 -11.29 -0.51
N PHE A 44 -2.09 -10.04 -0.51
CA PHE A 44 -1.76 -9.05 0.51
C PHE A 44 -2.39 -9.43 1.86
N GLY A 45 -3.56 -10.06 1.86
CA GLY A 45 -4.20 -10.63 3.05
C GLY A 45 -3.43 -11.81 3.62
N ILE A 46 -2.80 -12.65 2.79
CA ILE A 46 -1.91 -13.74 3.20
C ILE A 46 -0.60 -13.18 3.73
N VAL A 47 -0.01 -12.16 3.09
CA VAL A 47 1.20 -11.49 3.58
C VAL A 47 0.94 -10.73 4.88
N ILE A 48 -0.15 -9.96 4.98
CA ILE A 48 -0.61 -9.30 6.21
C ILE A 48 -0.92 -10.35 7.26
N SER A 49 -1.62 -11.44 6.94
CA SER A 49 -1.90 -12.53 7.88
C SER A 49 -0.61 -13.18 8.38
N ASN A 50 0.37 -13.43 7.51
CA ASN A 50 1.67 -13.96 7.89
C ASN A 50 2.48 -12.98 8.75
N VAL A 51 2.45 -11.69 8.42
CA VAL A 51 3.10 -10.63 9.22
C VAL A 51 2.39 -10.44 10.56
N VAL A 52 1.06 -10.42 10.58
CA VAL A 52 0.22 -10.38 11.80
C VAL A 52 0.46 -11.64 12.63
N ASN A 53 0.60 -12.82 12.02
CA ASN A 53 0.95 -14.06 12.71
C ASN A 53 2.37 -14.01 13.27
N VAL A 54 3.34 -13.43 12.57
CA VAL A 54 4.71 -13.22 13.08
C VAL A 54 4.69 -12.22 14.24
N VAL A 55 3.96 -11.11 14.13
CA VAL A 55 3.81 -10.11 15.19
C VAL A 55 3.03 -10.67 16.38
N GLN A 56 1.99 -11.46 16.17
CA GLN A 56 1.21 -12.13 17.22
C GLN A 56 2.01 -13.24 17.88
N ASN A 57 2.79 -14.03 17.13
CA ASN A 57 3.71 -15.02 17.70
C ASN A 57 4.83 -14.35 18.49
N SER A 58 5.33 -13.21 18.03
CA SER A 58 6.28 -12.38 18.79
C SER A 58 5.64 -11.85 20.08
N LYS A 59 4.39 -11.36 20.04
CA LYS A 59 3.63 -10.96 21.24
C LYS A 59 3.35 -12.13 22.17
N LYS A 60 3.09 -13.33 21.66
CA LYS A 60 2.81 -14.55 22.43
C LYS A 60 4.07 -15.11 23.09
N ASN A 61 5.22 -14.98 22.44
CA ASN A 61 6.52 -15.27 23.03
C ASN A 61 6.87 -14.24 24.10
N LEU A 62 6.61 -12.95 23.84
CA LEU A 62 6.76 -11.88 24.82
C LEU A 62 5.84 -12.08 26.05
N SER A 63 4.58 -12.52 25.86
CA SER A 63 3.67 -12.81 26.97
C SER A 63 4.10 -14.03 27.79
N LYS A 64 4.68 -15.06 27.15
CA LYS A 64 5.26 -16.21 27.85
C LYS A 64 6.51 -15.81 28.64
N GLN A 65 7.33 -14.90 28.10
CA GLN A 65 8.47 -14.30 28.80
C GLN A 65 8.02 -13.48 30.01
N LEU A 66 7.00 -12.62 29.84
CA LEU A 66 6.38 -11.84 30.92
C LEU A 66 5.81 -12.73 32.04
N PHE A 67 5.21 -13.88 31.70
CA PHE A 67 4.71 -14.85 32.70
C PHE A 67 5.85 -15.57 33.44
N ALA A 68 6.96 -15.87 32.76
CA ALA A 68 8.17 -16.41 33.41
C ALA A 68 8.84 -15.38 34.33
N GLU A 69 8.82 -14.10 33.94
CA GLU A 69 9.38 -12.98 34.71
C GLU A 69 8.53 -12.59 35.92
N GLN A 70 7.18 -12.68 35.84
CA GLN A 70 6.30 -12.52 37.00
C GLN A 70 6.55 -13.58 38.08
N LYS A 71 6.86 -14.82 37.69
CA LYS A 71 7.27 -15.87 38.64
C LYS A 71 8.59 -15.53 39.34
N ILE A 72 9.57 -14.98 38.62
CA ILE A 72 10.87 -14.58 39.18
C ILE A 72 10.72 -13.38 40.14
N TYR A 73 9.88 -12.40 39.80
CA TYR A 73 9.56 -11.27 40.68
C TYR A 73 8.84 -11.71 41.97
N LEU A 74 7.90 -12.66 41.88
CA LEU A 74 7.27 -13.26 43.06
C LEU A 74 8.26 -14.05 43.92
N LEU A 75 9.21 -14.77 43.31
CA LEU A 75 10.29 -15.48 44.02
C LEU A 75 11.27 -14.53 44.73
N CYS A 76 11.54 -13.36 44.16
CA CYS A 76 12.36 -12.32 44.79
C CYS A 76 11.66 -11.63 45.98
N LYS A 77 10.32 -11.62 45.99
CA LYS A 77 9.50 -11.02 47.06
C LYS A 77 9.23 -11.98 48.22
N THR A 78 9.29 -13.30 47.98
CA THR A 78 9.07 -14.34 49.00
C THR A 78 10.36 -14.82 49.68
N SER A 79 11.53 -14.59 49.09
CA SER A 79 12.78 -14.65 49.85
C SER A 79 12.94 -13.35 50.62
N ASN A 80 13.36 -13.40 51.88
CA ASN A 80 13.63 -12.22 52.73
C ASN A 80 14.85 -11.42 52.22
N ALA A 81 14.82 -10.97 50.97
CA ALA A 81 15.86 -10.16 50.36
C ALA A 81 15.80 -8.74 50.95
N SER A 82 16.96 -8.15 51.24
CA SER A 82 17.07 -6.79 51.77
C SER A 82 16.43 -5.77 50.81
N LEU A 83 15.94 -4.64 51.34
CA LEU A 83 15.31 -3.57 50.56
C LEU A 83 16.19 -3.12 49.37
N LEU A 84 17.50 -3.07 49.58
CA LEU A 84 18.54 -2.80 48.57
C LEU A 84 18.58 -3.83 47.42
N ALA A 85 18.28 -5.10 47.69
CA ALA A 85 18.23 -6.15 46.67
C ALA A 85 16.96 -6.04 45.80
N VAL A 86 15.85 -5.58 46.38
CA VAL A 86 14.58 -5.32 45.67
C VAL A 86 14.73 -4.11 44.75
N ASP A 87 15.34 -3.02 45.22
CA ASP A 87 15.60 -1.81 44.40
C ASP A 87 16.59 -2.08 43.26
N ASN A 88 17.64 -2.88 43.51
CA ASN A 88 18.56 -3.32 42.46
C ASN A 88 17.89 -4.25 41.45
N CYS A 89 16.96 -5.11 41.88
CA CYS A 89 16.15 -5.92 40.97
C CYS A 89 15.22 -5.05 40.13
N GLN A 90 14.55 -4.07 40.74
CA GLN A 90 13.64 -3.17 40.05
C GLN A 90 14.37 -2.29 39.04
N SER A 91 15.57 -1.79 39.38
CA SER A 91 16.46 -1.08 38.44
C SER A 91 16.99 -2.00 37.33
N TYR A 92 17.37 -3.24 37.65
CA TYR A 92 17.82 -4.23 36.66
C TYR A 92 16.70 -4.64 35.70
N PHE A 93 15.48 -4.90 36.19
CA PHE A 93 14.32 -5.25 35.36
C PHE A 93 13.76 -4.04 34.61
N TYR A 94 13.78 -2.83 35.17
CA TYR A 94 13.40 -1.62 34.46
C TYR A 94 14.39 -1.33 33.33
N ASN A 95 15.70 -1.38 33.61
CA ASN A 95 16.73 -1.26 32.58
C ASN A 95 16.59 -2.37 31.54
N LYS A 96 16.45 -3.64 31.94
CA LYS A 96 16.30 -4.77 31.00
C LYS A 96 14.98 -4.74 30.22
N LYS A 97 13.89 -4.21 30.77
CA LYS A 97 12.61 -4.03 30.06
C LYS A 97 12.67 -2.88 29.07
N VAL A 98 13.37 -1.79 29.42
CA VAL A 98 13.72 -0.72 28.48
C VAL A 98 14.64 -1.28 27.38
N THR A 99 15.68 -2.04 27.73
CA THR A 99 16.57 -2.73 26.78
C THR A 99 15.80 -3.73 25.89
N ALA A 100 14.89 -4.54 26.44
CA ALA A 100 14.13 -5.54 25.69
C ALA A 100 13.03 -4.93 24.80
N THR A 101 12.48 -3.77 25.18
CA THR A 101 11.58 -2.99 24.31
C THR A 101 12.37 -2.28 23.20
N ILE A 102 13.64 -1.95 23.46
CA ILE A 102 14.63 -1.48 22.48
C ILE A 102 15.17 -2.63 21.59
N GLU A 103 15.06 -3.89 22.02
CA GLU A 103 15.45 -5.11 21.26
C GLU A 103 14.41 -5.59 20.22
N MET A 104 13.34 -4.82 19.95
CA MET A 104 12.91 -4.67 18.55
C MET A 104 14.02 -3.90 17.82
N GLU A 105 15.17 -4.56 17.65
CA GLU A 105 16.37 -4.01 17.05
C GLU A 105 15.94 -3.25 15.78
N PRO A 106 16.19 -1.93 15.67
CA PRO A 106 15.98 -1.17 14.43
C PRO A 106 16.47 -1.91 13.16
N PRO A 107 17.55 -2.74 13.23
CA PRO A 107 17.89 -3.70 12.17
C PRO A 107 16.74 -4.64 11.75
N LYS A 108 16.04 -5.29 12.68
CA LYS A 108 14.99 -6.29 12.39
C LYS A 108 13.83 -5.67 11.62
N VAL A 109 13.38 -4.48 12.01
CA VAL A 109 12.29 -3.76 11.31
C VAL A 109 12.73 -3.38 9.90
N SER A 110 13.95 -2.86 9.76
CA SER A 110 14.50 -2.45 8.46
C SER A 110 14.73 -3.63 7.52
N VAL A 111 15.18 -4.78 8.04
CA VAL A 111 15.32 -6.03 7.28
C VAL A 111 13.96 -6.53 6.79
N ILE A 112 12.98 -6.67 7.69
CA ILE A 112 11.64 -7.13 7.32
C ILE A 112 11.01 -6.20 6.29
N GLY A 113 11.05 -4.89 6.54
CA GLY A 113 10.53 -3.89 5.61
C GLY A 113 11.20 -3.97 4.24
N THR A 114 12.53 -4.13 4.20
CA THR A 114 13.28 -4.21 2.94
C THR A 114 12.87 -5.45 2.17
N VAL A 115 12.79 -6.62 2.82
CA VAL A 115 12.37 -7.88 2.20
C VAL A 115 10.95 -7.75 1.64
N LEU A 116 10.01 -7.20 2.40
CA LEU A 116 8.63 -7.03 1.97
C LEU A 116 8.52 -6.10 0.75
N ASN A 117 9.15 -4.92 0.80
CA ASN A 117 9.07 -3.95 -0.29
C ASN A 117 9.78 -4.45 -1.56
N VAL A 118 10.97 -5.07 -1.44
CA VAL A 118 11.66 -5.68 -2.58
C VAL A 118 10.84 -6.82 -3.18
N SER A 119 10.24 -7.68 -2.35
CA SER A 119 9.37 -8.76 -2.82
C SER A 119 8.16 -8.22 -3.59
N ALA A 120 7.53 -7.16 -3.08
CA ALA A 120 6.41 -6.49 -3.75
C ALA A 120 6.83 -5.87 -5.10
N VAL A 121 8.00 -5.22 -5.18
CA VAL A 121 8.56 -4.72 -6.45
C VAL A 121 8.78 -5.87 -7.44
N ILE A 122 9.40 -6.97 -7.01
CA ILE A 122 9.62 -8.15 -7.86
C ILE A 122 8.29 -8.71 -8.37
N LEU A 123 7.28 -8.80 -7.50
CA LEU A 123 5.95 -9.29 -7.86
C LEU A 123 5.29 -8.39 -8.90
N ILE A 124 5.32 -7.07 -8.71
CA ILE A 124 4.79 -6.09 -9.67
C ILE A 124 5.51 -6.22 -11.02
N CYS A 125 6.83 -6.33 -11.02
CA CYS A 125 7.60 -6.47 -12.26
C CYS A 125 7.35 -7.80 -12.98
N ARG A 126 7.08 -8.88 -12.24
CA ARG A 126 6.83 -10.20 -12.84
C ARG A 126 5.40 -10.41 -13.32
N THR A 127 4.45 -9.64 -12.82
CA THR A 127 3.03 -9.86 -13.08
C THR A 127 2.56 -8.97 -14.23
N PRO A 128 2.20 -9.52 -15.41
CA PRO A 128 1.87 -8.71 -16.59
C PRO A 128 0.66 -7.79 -16.41
N SER A 129 -0.29 -8.15 -15.54
CA SER A 129 -1.44 -7.30 -15.24
C SER A 129 -1.03 -5.98 -14.57
N PHE A 130 0.14 -5.91 -13.93
CA PHE A 130 0.72 -4.71 -13.33
C PHE A 130 1.64 -3.93 -14.28
N HIS A 131 1.83 -4.35 -15.53
CA HIS A 131 2.58 -3.58 -16.54
C HIS A 131 1.74 -2.42 -17.11
N ASN A 132 1.23 -1.59 -16.19
CA ASN A 132 0.40 -0.44 -16.45
C ASN A 132 0.87 0.73 -15.57
N ALA A 133 0.26 1.91 -15.76
CA ALA A 133 0.66 3.12 -15.04
C ALA A 133 0.64 2.97 -13.51
N PHE A 134 -0.38 2.30 -12.96
CA PHE A 134 -0.50 2.07 -11.51
C PHE A 134 0.66 1.22 -10.98
N GLY A 135 1.00 0.12 -11.66
CA GLY A 135 2.10 -0.75 -11.26
C GLY A 135 3.46 -0.05 -11.28
N TYR A 136 3.76 0.77 -12.31
CA TYR A 136 5.00 1.55 -12.35
C TYR A 136 5.10 2.57 -11.20
N ILE A 137 4.00 3.24 -10.86
CA ILE A 137 3.97 4.20 -9.75
C ILE A 137 4.18 3.47 -8.41
N CYS A 138 3.50 2.35 -8.18
CA CYS A 138 3.68 1.54 -6.99
C CYS A 138 5.11 1.00 -6.86
N ALA A 139 5.69 0.49 -7.94
CA ALA A 139 7.07 0.01 -7.93
C ALA A 139 8.06 1.14 -7.57
N SER A 140 7.86 2.35 -8.11
CA SER A 140 8.69 3.51 -7.79
C SER A 140 8.57 3.93 -6.32
N HIS A 141 7.36 3.92 -5.76
CA HIS A 141 7.14 4.25 -4.34
C HIS A 141 7.80 3.23 -3.42
N LEU A 142 7.60 1.94 -3.67
CA LEU A 142 8.23 0.86 -2.89
C LEU A 142 9.75 0.89 -3.00
N LEU A 143 10.30 1.26 -4.17
CA LEU A 143 11.74 1.46 -4.35
C LEU A 143 12.28 2.60 -3.48
N ALA A 144 11.52 3.70 -3.33
CA ALA A 144 11.88 4.79 -2.44
C ALA A 144 11.86 4.33 -0.96
N ASP A 145 10.84 3.56 -0.55
CA ASP A 145 10.77 2.99 0.80
C ASP A 145 11.95 2.04 1.09
N VAL A 146 12.34 1.20 0.12
CA VAL A 146 13.56 0.39 0.21
C VAL A 146 14.78 1.28 0.43
N GLY A 147 14.90 2.39 -0.29
CA GLY A 147 15.99 3.34 -0.14
C GLY A 147 16.11 3.87 1.30
N VAL A 148 14.99 4.31 1.90
CA VAL A 148 14.96 4.74 3.30
C VAL A 148 15.37 3.59 4.24
N LEU A 149 14.79 2.41 4.07
CA LEU A 149 15.05 1.25 4.94
C LEU A 149 16.51 0.78 4.87
N VAL A 150 17.14 0.85 3.69
CA VAL A 150 18.56 0.57 3.50
C VAL A 150 19.43 1.58 4.26
N MET A 151 19.08 2.86 4.28
CA MET A 151 19.81 3.86 5.09
C MET A 151 19.69 3.56 6.59
N PHE A 152 18.51 3.16 7.06
CA PHE A 152 18.34 2.73 8.45
C PHE A 152 19.15 1.46 8.76
N LEU A 153 19.16 0.48 7.85
CA LEU A 153 19.83 -0.81 8.04
C LEU A 153 21.36 -0.71 8.02
N PHE A 154 21.93 0.07 7.12
CA PHE A 154 23.38 0.09 6.88
C PHE A 154 24.09 1.31 7.47
N TRP A 155 23.37 2.36 7.87
CA TRP A 155 23.96 3.53 8.50
C TRP A 155 23.44 3.77 9.92
N ALA A 156 22.15 4.07 10.08
CA ALA A 156 21.61 4.47 11.38
C ALA A 156 21.76 3.36 12.43
N ALA A 157 21.38 2.12 12.09
CA ALA A 157 21.45 1.00 13.02
C ALA A 157 22.89 0.59 13.39
N PRO A 158 23.84 0.44 12.46
CA PRO A 158 25.24 0.22 12.81
C PRO A 158 25.84 1.37 13.62
N ALA A 159 25.55 2.62 13.26
CA ALA A 159 26.04 3.79 13.99
C ALA A 159 25.52 3.82 15.44
N ALA A 160 24.26 3.45 15.63
CA ALA A 160 23.61 3.27 16.92
C ALA A 160 24.26 2.16 17.76
N ILE A 161 24.42 0.95 17.18
CA ILE A 161 24.97 -0.23 17.88
C ILE A 161 26.45 -0.02 18.26
N LEU A 162 27.22 0.57 17.36
CA LEU A 162 28.65 0.83 17.57
C LEU A 162 28.92 2.08 18.41
N GLY A 163 27.89 2.85 18.76
CA GLY A 163 28.05 4.09 19.53
C GLY A 163 28.94 5.12 18.81
N VAL A 164 28.79 5.24 17.49
CA VAL A 164 29.62 6.11 16.65
C VAL A 164 29.57 7.55 17.18
N SER A 165 30.73 8.17 17.30
CA SER A 165 30.85 9.53 17.85
C SER A 165 30.20 10.57 16.94
N LYS A 166 29.74 11.68 17.54
CA LYS A 166 29.13 12.79 16.80
C LYS A 166 30.05 13.36 15.71
N THR A 167 31.37 13.29 15.92
CA THR A 167 32.37 13.73 14.93
C THR A 167 32.30 12.94 13.63
N ILE A 168 31.97 11.66 13.68
CA ILE A 168 31.82 10.82 12.48
C ILE A 168 30.45 11.05 11.83
N THR A 169 29.39 11.20 12.62
CA THR A 169 28.05 11.46 12.05
C THR A 169 27.91 12.86 11.44
N LEU A 170 28.67 13.84 11.95
CA LEU A 170 28.86 15.17 11.35
C LEU A 170 30.01 15.24 10.33
N SER A 171 30.64 14.10 10.01
CA SER A 171 31.62 14.11 8.93
C SER A 171 30.92 14.24 7.58
N TYR A 172 31.67 14.63 6.56
CA TYR A 172 31.21 14.61 5.17
C TYR A 172 30.44 13.33 4.81
N PHE A 173 30.92 12.17 5.27
CA PHE A 173 30.25 10.90 5.01
C PHE A 173 28.87 10.81 5.68
N GLY A 174 28.77 11.21 6.94
CA GLY A 174 27.50 11.16 7.68
C GLY A 174 26.44 12.12 7.13
N GLU A 175 26.86 13.31 6.70
CA GLU A 175 25.99 14.26 5.98
C GLU A 175 25.46 13.67 4.67
N ARG A 176 26.32 13.02 3.87
CA ARG A 176 25.89 12.38 2.61
C ARG A 176 24.85 11.28 2.86
N MET A 177 24.99 10.51 3.94
CA MET A 177 24.00 9.50 4.31
C MET A 177 22.64 10.12 4.66
N GLY A 178 22.64 11.28 5.33
CA GLY A 178 21.41 12.04 5.58
C GLY A 178 20.77 12.58 4.31
N GLN A 179 21.56 13.14 3.38
CA GLN A 179 21.06 13.62 2.09
C GLN A 179 20.42 12.51 1.26
N ILE A 180 21.04 11.33 1.20
CA ILE A 180 20.49 10.15 0.52
C ILE A 180 19.18 9.72 1.21
N THR A 181 19.14 9.74 2.53
CA THR A 181 17.91 9.43 3.30
C THR A 181 16.78 10.40 2.95
N MET A 182 17.06 11.70 2.89
CA MET A 182 16.07 12.72 2.53
C MET A 182 15.60 12.58 1.08
N LEU A 183 16.49 12.22 0.14
CA LEU A 183 16.10 11.95 -1.25
C LEU A 183 15.01 10.89 -1.33
N PHE A 184 15.22 9.76 -0.66
CA PHE A 184 14.25 8.67 -0.64
C PHE A 184 12.99 9.01 0.15
N TRP A 185 13.10 9.79 1.23
CA TRP A 185 11.94 10.28 1.97
C TRP A 185 11.03 11.16 1.10
N TYR A 186 11.60 12.15 0.40
CA TYR A 186 10.85 12.98 -0.54
C TYR A 186 10.28 12.17 -1.72
N ALA A 187 11.04 11.20 -2.25
CA ALA A 187 10.54 10.33 -3.31
C ALA A 187 9.36 9.46 -2.83
N SER A 188 9.40 9.00 -1.57
CA SER A 188 8.32 8.21 -0.97
C SER A 188 7.03 9.02 -0.80
N ILE A 189 7.10 10.23 -0.22
CA ILE A 189 5.90 11.06 0.00
C ILE A 189 5.26 11.51 -1.32
N TYR A 190 6.06 11.86 -2.33
CA TYR A 190 5.54 12.12 -3.67
C TYR A 190 4.99 10.87 -4.34
N GLY A 191 5.57 9.70 -4.08
CA GLY A 191 5.03 8.41 -4.52
C GLY A 191 3.62 8.18 -3.99
N GLN A 192 3.37 8.43 -2.69
CA GLN A 192 2.04 8.30 -2.09
C GLN A 192 1.01 9.24 -2.74
N LEU A 193 1.40 10.49 -3.00
CA LEU A 193 0.55 11.44 -3.72
C LEU A 193 0.23 10.95 -5.14
N GLN A 194 1.23 10.45 -5.87
CA GLN A 194 1.04 9.92 -7.22
C GLN A 194 0.10 8.71 -7.24
N ILE A 195 0.22 7.80 -6.26
CA ILE A 195 -0.70 6.66 -6.12
C ILE A 195 -2.14 7.14 -5.90
N ALA A 196 -2.33 8.09 -4.98
CA ALA A 196 -3.65 8.64 -4.65
C ALA A 196 -4.29 9.33 -5.88
N LEU A 197 -3.53 10.18 -6.58
CA LEU A 197 -4.01 10.88 -7.78
C LEU A 197 -4.29 9.92 -8.94
N ASN A 198 -3.42 8.93 -9.17
CA ASN A 198 -3.63 7.92 -10.21
C ASN A 198 -4.96 7.18 -9.97
N ARG A 199 -5.22 6.74 -8.74
CA ARG A 199 -6.46 6.07 -8.38
C ARG A 199 -7.68 6.96 -8.58
N LEU A 200 -7.62 8.20 -8.09
CA LEU A 200 -8.74 9.14 -8.24
C LEU A 200 -9.11 9.34 -9.71
N VAL A 201 -8.12 9.60 -10.58
CA VAL A 201 -8.37 9.82 -12.01
C VAL A 201 -8.87 8.54 -12.69
N ALA A 202 -8.35 7.37 -12.32
CA ALA A 202 -8.81 6.08 -12.85
C ALA A 202 -10.30 5.82 -12.55
N ILE A 203 -10.75 6.15 -11.33
CA ILE A 203 -12.12 5.92 -10.87
C ILE A 203 -13.06 6.99 -11.39
N SER A 204 -12.73 8.27 -11.19
CA SER A 204 -13.63 9.38 -11.47
C SER A 204 -13.69 9.78 -12.94
N SER A 205 -12.67 9.46 -13.75
CA SER A 205 -12.61 9.88 -15.15
C SER A 205 -11.81 8.91 -16.03
N PRO A 206 -12.38 7.74 -16.38
CA PRO A 206 -11.69 6.72 -17.19
C PRO A 206 -11.21 7.23 -18.56
N LEU A 207 -11.97 8.14 -19.19
CA LEU A 207 -11.59 8.75 -20.47
C LEU A 207 -10.34 9.63 -20.34
N LEU A 208 -10.24 10.41 -19.26
CA LEU A 208 -9.06 11.23 -18.98
C LEU A 208 -7.87 10.35 -18.59
N TYR A 209 -8.10 9.28 -17.84
CA TYR A 209 -7.05 8.35 -17.42
C TYR A 209 -6.28 7.77 -18.62
N ASN A 210 -6.99 7.35 -19.67
CA ASN A 210 -6.37 6.80 -20.88
C ASN A 210 -5.48 7.81 -21.62
N SER A 211 -5.80 9.10 -21.53
CA SER A 211 -4.94 10.15 -22.08
C SER A 211 -3.78 10.46 -21.12
N THR A 212 -4.06 10.72 -19.85
CA THR A 212 -3.08 11.22 -18.88
C THR A 212 -2.03 10.16 -18.48
N PHE A 213 -2.46 8.94 -18.17
CA PHE A 213 -1.62 7.86 -17.62
C PHE A 213 -1.28 6.78 -18.66
N SER A 214 -0.81 7.19 -19.84
CA SER A 214 -0.13 6.26 -20.75
C SER A 214 1.25 5.88 -20.19
N THR A 215 1.78 4.70 -20.51
CA THR A 215 3.08 4.22 -20.00
C THR A 215 4.21 5.24 -20.17
N LYS A 216 4.30 5.89 -21.34
CA LYS A 216 5.32 6.92 -21.61
C LYS A 216 5.15 8.15 -20.71
N ARG A 217 3.91 8.65 -20.57
CA ARG A 217 3.62 9.80 -19.70
C ARG A 217 3.84 9.48 -18.24
N THR A 218 3.46 8.27 -17.79
CA THR A 218 3.73 7.82 -16.42
C THR A 218 5.21 7.82 -16.11
N VAL A 219 6.06 7.29 -17.01
CA VAL A 219 7.52 7.33 -16.81
C VAL A 219 8.02 8.77 -16.74
N GLN A 220 7.52 9.68 -17.60
CA GLN A 220 7.87 11.10 -17.53
C GLN A 220 7.47 11.75 -16.20
N ILE A 221 6.25 11.46 -15.70
CA ILE A 221 5.76 11.95 -14.41
C ILE A 221 6.67 11.43 -13.29
N LEU A 222 7.01 10.13 -13.29
CA LEU A 222 7.91 9.54 -12.31
C LEU A 222 9.27 10.23 -12.28
N VAL A 223 9.90 10.40 -13.45
CA VAL A 223 11.18 11.09 -13.57
C VAL A 223 11.08 12.53 -13.04
N ALA A 224 10.01 13.26 -13.37
CA ALA A 224 9.80 14.62 -12.88
C ALA A 224 9.72 14.69 -11.36
N PHE A 225 9.02 13.74 -10.71
CA PHE A 225 8.93 13.69 -9.25
C PHE A 225 10.24 13.29 -8.58
N TRP A 226 11.03 12.38 -9.16
CA TRP A 226 12.38 12.07 -8.67
C TRP A 226 13.32 13.27 -8.78
N LEU A 227 13.24 14.03 -9.88
CA LEU A 227 13.98 15.29 -10.03
C LEU A 227 13.51 16.35 -9.01
N LEU A 228 12.21 16.40 -8.71
CA LEU A 228 11.68 17.28 -7.67
C LEU A 228 12.20 16.89 -6.27
N SER A 229 12.28 15.59 -5.96
CA SER A 229 12.91 15.09 -4.73
C SER A 229 14.38 15.51 -4.67
N ALA A 230 15.14 15.32 -5.76
CA ALA A 230 16.54 15.73 -5.83
C ALA A 230 16.71 17.26 -5.67
N ALA A 231 15.79 18.05 -6.22
CA ALA A 231 15.79 19.50 -6.05
C ALA A 231 15.55 19.91 -4.58
N HIS A 232 14.68 19.22 -3.85
CA HIS A 232 14.51 19.46 -2.41
C HIS A 232 15.77 19.10 -1.61
N VAL A 233 16.49 18.06 -2.02
CA VAL A 233 17.74 17.66 -1.35
C VAL A 233 18.88 18.65 -1.61
N ALA A 234 18.83 19.46 -2.67
CA ALA A 234 19.88 20.42 -2.99
C ALA A 234 20.17 21.40 -1.84
N ILE A 235 19.19 21.74 -1.01
CA ILE A 235 19.39 22.65 0.13
C ILE A 235 20.31 22.07 1.22
N TYR A 236 20.37 20.74 1.35
CA TYR A 236 21.21 20.06 2.33
C TYR A 236 22.69 20.04 1.94
N PHE A 237 23.06 20.56 0.76
CA PHE A 237 24.44 20.72 0.33
C PHE A 237 25.07 22.04 0.80
N PHE A 238 24.27 22.97 1.34
CA PHE A 238 24.77 24.23 1.89
C PHE A 238 25.30 24.02 3.31
N ASP A 239 26.29 24.84 3.68
CA ASP A 239 26.88 24.84 5.00
C ASP A 239 25.82 25.08 6.08
N ASP A 240 25.94 24.39 7.21
CA ASP A 240 25.02 24.43 8.35
C ASP A 240 23.58 23.94 8.05
N CYS A 241 23.32 23.30 6.90
CA CYS A 241 22.00 22.77 6.53
C CYS A 241 21.91 21.24 6.72
N ASP A 242 22.74 20.68 7.60
CA ASP A 242 22.95 19.24 7.70
C ASP A 242 21.74 18.49 8.26
N PHE A 243 21.60 17.25 7.80
CA PHE A 243 20.69 16.27 8.37
C PHE A 243 21.49 15.02 8.70
N VAL A 244 21.61 14.68 9.98
CA VAL A 244 22.50 13.62 10.44
C VAL A 244 21.82 12.76 11.48
N PHE A 245 22.32 11.53 11.66
CA PHE A 245 21.81 10.64 12.69
C PHE A 245 22.51 10.88 14.04
N ASP A 246 21.72 11.15 15.09
CA ASP A 246 22.20 11.26 16.47
C ASP A 246 22.16 9.89 17.14
N THR A 247 23.34 9.34 17.43
CA THR A 247 23.51 8.02 18.05
C THR A 247 23.17 7.97 19.54
N LYS A 248 23.07 9.12 20.21
CA LYS A 248 22.66 9.20 21.62
C LYS A 248 21.15 9.28 21.76
N ALA A 249 20.52 10.07 20.90
CA ALA A 249 19.07 10.26 20.88
C ALA A 249 18.33 9.26 19.97
N TYR A 250 19.06 8.45 19.19
CA TYR A 250 18.52 7.49 18.21
C TYR A 250 17.54 8.13 17.22
N ILE A 251 17.84 9.35 16.79
CA ILE A 251 16.96 10.16 15.94
C ILE A 251 17.77 10.82 14.82
N TRP A 252 17.15 11.01 13.66
CA TRP A 252 17.69 11.92 12.66
C TRP A 252 17.39 13.36 13.07
N THR A 253 18.42 14.20 13.10
CA THR A 253 18.31 15.60 13.51
C THR A 253 18.80 16.53 12.41
N TYR A 254 18.10 17.66 12.31
CA TYR A 254 18.56 18.83 11.57
C TYR A 254 19.68 19.54 12.34
N ALA A 255 20.53 20.26 11.61
CA ALA A 255 21.51 21.16 12.19
C ALA A 255 20.82 22.23 13.07
N GLY A 256 21.45 22.60 14.17
CA GLY A 256 20.94 23.62 15.11
C GLY A 256 21.09 25.07 14.61
N SER A 257 21.31 25.27 13.32
CA SER A 257 21.53 26.56 12.69
C SER A 257 20.21 27.21 12.25
N GLN A 258 20.27 28.46 11.77
CA GLN A 258 19.11 29.08 11.13
C GLN A 258 18.64 28.29 9.89
N CYS A 259 19.56 27.73 9.10
CA CYS A 259 19.21 26.93 7.93
C CYS A 259 18.47 25.64 8.33
N GLY A 260 19.02 24.88 9.28
CA GLY A 260 18.41 23.63 9.74
C GLY A 260 17.02 23.85 10.33
N ASN A 261 16.80 24.96 11.04
CA ASN A 261 15.48 25.34 11.55
C ASN A 261 14.48 25.67 10.43
N ILE A 262 14.91 26.37 9.37
CA ILE A 262 14.08 26.65 8.19
C ILE A 262 13.70 25.34 7.48
N ILE A 263 14.68 24.46 7.25
CA ILE A 263 14.45 23.16 6.60
C ILE A 263 13.46 22.32 7.40
N SER A 264 13.72 22.13 8.70
CA SER A 264 12.89 21.30 9.58
C SER A 264 11.44 21.80 9.62
N PHE A 265 11.22 23.11 9.72
CA PHE A 265 9.87 23.65 9.80
C PHE A 265 9.15 23.70 8.45
N TYR A 266 9.77 24.26 7.42
CA TYR A 266 9.10 24.52 6.14
C TYR A 266 9.14 23.32 5.19
N LEU A 267 10.29 22.68 5.03
CA LEU A 267 10.50 21.62 4.02
C LEU A 267 10.16 20.23 4.53
N ASP A 268 10.22 20.00 5.85
CA ASP A 268 9.81 18.74 6.45
C ASP A 268 8.41 18.85 7.06
N PHE A 269 8.26 19.60 8.16
CA PHE A 269 6.99 19.64 8.89
C PHE A 269 5.82 20.20 8.07
N LEU A 270 5.92 21.43 7.55
CA LEU A 270 4.82 22.06 6.82
C LEU A 270 4.55 21.34 5.48
N HIS A 271 5.59 21.10 4.69
CA HIS A 271 5.47 20.43 3.39
C HIS A 271 4.94 18.99 3.56
N GLY A 272 5.53 18.21 4.46
CA GLY A 272 5.14 16.84 4.74
C GLY A 272 3.70 16.73 5.25
N THR A 273 3.32 17.59 6.20
CA THR A 273 1.94 17.63 6.72
C THR A 273 0.96 18.02 5.62
N THR A 274 1.27 19.02 4.80
CA THR A 274 0.40 19.47 3.70
C THR A 274 0.17 18.35 2.68
N LEU A 275 1.23 17.66 2.26
CA LEU A 275 1.13 16.53 1.34
C LEU A 275 0.33 15.37 1.95
N CYS A 276 0.55 15.05 3.22
CA CYS A 276 -0.20 14.03 3.93
C CYS A 276 -1.71 14.36 3.96
N CYS A 277 -2.07 15.60 4.29
CA CYS A 277 -3.46 16.06 4.24
C CYS A 277 -4.05 15.93 2.83
N ILE A 278 -3.32 16.33 1.78
CA ILE A 278 -3.78 16.18 0.39
C ILE A 278 -3.99 14.70 0.05
N VAL A 279 -3.07 13.81 0.41
CA VAL A 279 -3.20 12.36 0.17
C VAL A 279 -4.44 11.80 0.86
N VAL A 280 -4.66 12.14 2.13
CA VAL A 280 -5.85 11.71 2.90
C VAL A 280 -7.13 12.21 2.23
N LEU A 281 -7.18 13.49 1.82
CA LEU A 281 -8.32 14.06 1.13
C LEU A 281 -8.60 13.35 -0.20
N VAL A 282 -7.58 13.16 -1.04
CA VAL A 282 -7.70 12.50 -2.36
C VAL A 282 -8.14 11.05 -2.21
N ASN A 283 -7.59 10.31 -1.24
CA ASN A 283 -8.00 8.93 -0.95
C ASN A 283 -9.44 8.87 -0.44
N THR A 284 -9.86 9.84 0.37
CA THR A 284 -11.25 9.95 0.87
C THR A 284 -12.22 10.17 -0.29
N ILE A 285 -11.90 11.09 -1.20
CA ILE A 285 -12.68 11.32 -2.42
C ILE A 285 -12.74 10.04 -3.28
N SER A 286 -11.61 9.36 -3.45
CA SER A 286 -11.52 8.11 -4.21
C SER A 286 -12.40 7.01 -3.58
N PHE A 287 -12.42 6.90 -2.26
CA PHE A 287 -13.27 5.95 -1.53
C PHE A 287 -14.75 6.22 -1.78
N PHE A 288 -15.20 7.47 -1.67
CA PHE A 288 -16.59 7.82 -1.96
C PHE A 288 -16.95 7.62 -3.43
N ALA A 289 -16.03 7.88 -4.36
CA ALA A 289 -16.24 7.61 -5.78
C ALA A 289 -16.42 6.12 -6.05
N ILE A 290 -15.61 5.24 -5.44
CA ILE A 290 -15.78 3.77 -5.54
C ILE A 290 -17.14 3.35 -5.02
N ILE A 291 -17.55 3.84 -3.86
CA ILE A 291 -18.85 3.50 -3.27
C ILE A 291 -19.99 3.94 -4.20
N LYS A 292 -19.89 5.13 -4.81
CA LYS A 292 -20.90 5.62 -5.76
C LYS A 292 -21.04 4.68 -6.96
N GLU A 293 -19.93 4.25 -7.55
CA GLU A 293 -19.96 3.31 -8.70
C GLU A 293 -20.48 1.92 -8.27
N ALA A 294 -20.12 1.44 -7.09
CA ALA A 294 -20.58 0.15 -6.56
C ALA A 294 -22.11 0.11 -6.37
N LYS A 295 -22.75 1.23 -5.97
CA LYS A 295 -24.22 1.33 -5.87
C LYS A 295 -24.91 1.02 -7.20
N GLY A 296 -24.41 1.62 -8.29
CA GLY A 296 -24.97 1.42 -9.62
C GLY A 296 -24.91 -0.04 -10.07
N CYS A 297 -23.79 -0.72 -9.79
CA CYS A 297 -23.62 -2.14 -10.08
C CYS A 297 -24.59 -3.03 -9.30
N VAL A 298 -24.78 -2.77 -7.99
CA VAL A 298 -25.72 -3.53 -7.16
C VAL A 298 -27.14 -3.38 -7.68
N GLN A 299 -27.56 -2.14 -7.98
CA GLN A 299 -28.90 -1.86 -8.50
C GLN A 299 -29.12 -2.50 -9.88
N ALA A 300 -28.15 -2.38 -10.80
CA ALA A 300 -28.22 -3.03 -12.11
C ALA A 300 -28.27 -4.57 -12.01
N GLY A 301 -27.54 -5.16 -11.06
CA GLY A 301 -27.55 -6.60 -10.79
C GLY A 301 -28.90 -7.09 -10.27
N CYS A 302 -29.51 -6.38 -9.32
CA CYS A 302 -30.86 -6.68 -8.83
C CYS A 302 -31.89 -6.64 -9.97
N PHE A 303 -31.80 -5.64 -10.85
CA PHE A 303 -32.70 -5.52 -12.00
C PHE A 303 -32.51 -6.67 -13.01
N ALA A 304 -31.27 -7.07 -13.28
CA ALA A 304 -30.98 -8.21 -14.15
C ALA A 304 -31.50 -9.54 -13.57
N LEU A 305 -31.35 -9.76 -12.25
CA LEU A 305 -31.86 -10.94 -11.54
C LEU A 305 -33.39 -11.03 -11.63
N MET A 306 -34.08 -9.89 -11.50
CA MET A 306 -35.54 -9.82 -11.65
C MET A 306 -35.98 -10.31 -13.03
N ILE A 307 -35.36 -9.80 -14.11
CA ILE A 307 -35.69 -10.18 -15.49
C ILE A 307 -35.41 -11.66 -15.74
N LEU A 308 -34.26 -12.17 -15.29
CA LEU A 308 -33.91 -13.59 -15.44
C LEU A 308 -34.87 -14.50 -14.67
N SER A 309 -35.24 -14.12 -13.45
CA SER A 309 -36.19 -14.88 -12.63
C SER A 309 -37.56 -14.97 -13.29
N PHE A 310 -38.04 -13.85 -13.84
CA PHE A 310 -39.35 -13.80 -14.48
C PHE A 310 -39.40 -14.52 -15.83
N HIS A 311 -38.40 -14.36 -16.70
CA HIS A 311 -38.46 -14.88 -18.08
C HIS A 311 -37.80 -16.24 -18.29
N PHE A 312 -36.84 -16.61 -17.44
CA PHE A 312 -36.08 -17.84 -17.58
C PHE A 312 -36.44 -18.84 -16.48
N PHE A 313 -36.23 -18.50 -15.21
CA PHE A 313 -36.43 -19.45 -14.11
C PHE A 313 -37.89 -19.86 -13.90
N SER A 314 -38.85 -18.97 -14.20
CA SER A 314 -40.29 -19.30 -14.20
C SER A 314 -40.66 -20.49 -15.10
N LYS A 315 -39.91 -20.73 -16.18
CA LYS A 315 -40.16 -21.84 -17.12
C LYS A 315 -39.83 -23.22 -16.54
N PHE A 316 -38.99 -23.27 -15.50
CA PHE A 316 -38.59 -24.50 -14.83
C PHE A 316 -39.39 -24.77 -13.55
N ALA A 317 -40.22 -23.81 -13.12
CA ALA A 317 -41.04 -23.95 -11.93
C ALA A 317 -42.27 -24.82 -12.21
N THR A 318 -42.37 -25.97 -11.54
CA THR A 318 -43.46 -26.94 -11.72
C THR A 318 -44.60 -26.79 -10.71
N THR A 319 -44.36 -26.12 -9.58
CA THR A 319 -45.35 -25.91 -8.51
C THR A 319 -45.78 -24.45 -8.43
N LYS A 320 -47.04 -24.21 -8.02
CA LYS A 320 -47.60 -22.85 -7.87
C LYS A 320 -46.75 -21.97 -6.96
N TRP A 321 -46.22 -22.54 -5.88
CA TRP A 321 -45.36 -21.83 -4.93
C TRP A 321 -43.97 -21.54 -5.50
N ALA A 322 -43.40 -22.46 -6.30
CA ALA A 322 -42.15 -22.20 -7.00
C ALA A 322 -42.31 -21.09 -8.05
N THR A 323 -43.41 -21.08 -8.81
CA THR A 323 -43.70 -20.01 -9.78
C THR A 323 -43.86 -18.67 -9.07
N PHE A 324 -44.66 -18.60 -7.99
CA PHE A 324 -44.84 -17.38 -7.20
C PHE A 324 -43.51 -16.85 -6.63
N ALA A 325 -42.63 -17.74 -6.17
CA ALA A 325 -41.33 -17.35 -5.63
C ALA A 325 -40.45 -16.68 -6.70
N VAL A 326 -40.33 -17.28 -7.89
CA VAL A 326 -39.44 -16.79 -8.96
C VAL A 326 -40.02 -15.64 -9.78
N THR A 327 -41.34 -15.42 -9.77
CA THR A 327 -41.97 -14.30 -10.50
C THR A 327 -42.26 -13.11 -9.61
N THR A 328 -42.90 -13.33 -8.46
CA THR A 328 -43.52 -12.26 -7.66
C THR A 328 -42.67 -11.91 -6.45
N PHE A 329 -42.23 -12.91 -5.69
CA PHE A 329 -41.45 -12.68 -4.48
C PHE A 329 -40.07 -12.07 -4.77
N VAL A 330 -39.35 -12.60 -5.76
CA VAL A 330 -38.06 -12.01 -6.19
C VAL A 330 -38.23 -10.57 -6.71
N TRP A 331 -39.35 -10.30 -7.40
CA TRP A 331 -39.67 -8.97 -7.91
C TRP A 331 -39.89 -7.97 -6.77
N GLU A 332 -40.71 -8.31 -5.78
CA GLU A 332 -40.96 -7.46 -4.62
C GLU A 332 -39.69 -7.24 -3.79
N LEU A 333 -38.87 -8.28 -3.60
CA LEU A 333 -37.58 -8.16 -2.91
C LEU A 333 -36.62 -7.20 -3.60
N CYS A 334 -36.52 -7.24 -4.94
CA CYS A 334 -35.63 -6.34 -5.67
C CYS A 334 -36.05 -4.87 -5.53
N HIS A 335 -37.36 -4.57 -5.57
CA HIS A 335 -37.85 -3.21 -5.33
C HIS A 335 -37.72 -2.76 -3.87
N ALA A 336 -37.85 -3.68 -2.91
CA ALA A 336 -37.55 -3.38 -1.51
C ALA A 336 -36.04 -3.07 -1.33
N MET A 337 -35.17 -3.80 -2.04
CA MET A 337 -33.73 -3.55 -2.05
C MET A 337 -33.38 -2.18 -2.66
N ASP A 338 -34.08 -1.71 -3.69
CA ASP A 338 -33.85 -0.36 -4.25
C ASP A 338 -34.01 0.74 -3.18
N GLY A 339 -35.08 0.65 -2.37
CA GLY A 339 -35.30 1.57 -1.24
C GLY A 339 -34.26 1.43 -0.15
N LEU A 340 -33.79 0.20 0.13
CA LEU A 340 -32.77 -0.06 1.15
C LEU A 340 -31.38 0.42 0.71
N VAL A 341 -31.06 0.29 -0.58
CA VAL A 341 -29.84 0.81 -1.20
C VAL A 341 -29.85 2.35 -1.14
N LEU A 342 -30.96 2.99 -1.52
CA LEU A 342 -31.08 4.44 -1.42
C LEU A 342 -30.96 4.96 0.02
N THR A 343 -31.60 4.32 0.99
CA THR A 343 -31.55 4.75 2.39
C THR A 343 -30.18 4.51 3.03
N ARG A 344 -29.58 3.33 2.85
CA ARG A 344 -28.26 3.01 3.42
C ARG A 344 -27.13 3.81 2.77
N PHE A 345 -27.20 4.05 1.47
CA PHE A 345 -26.10 4.65 0.73
C PHE A 345 -26.24 6.15 0.45
N THR A 346 -27.44 6.75 0.57
CA THR A 346 -27.66 8.18 0.31
C THR A 346 -27.95 8.98 1.59
N LEU A 347 -28.47 8.35 2.66
CA LEU A 347 -28.84 9.05 3.90
C LEU A 347 -27.84 8.90 5.06
N LEU A 348 -26.71 8.21 4.87
CA LEU A 348 -25.60 8.31 5.82
C LEU A 348 -24.91 9.65 5.59
N PRO A 349 -25.00 10.61 6.54
CA PRO A 349 -24.37 11.91 6.38
C PRO A 349 -22.85 11.74 6.34
N ILE A 350 -22.23 12.50 5.44
CA ILE A 350 -20.78 12.73 5.35
C ILE A 350 -20.29 13.33 6.66
#